data_AF-F0GC47-F1
#
_entry.id   AF-F0GC47-F1
#
_cell.length_a   1.000
_cell.length_b   1.000
_cell.length_c   1.000
_cell.angle_alpha   90.00
_cell.angle_beta   90.00
_cell.angle_gamma   90.00
#
_symmetry.space_group_name_H-M   'P 1'
#
loop_
_entity.id
_entity.type
_entity.pdbx_description
1 polymer ?
#
loop_
_entity_poly.entity_id
_entity_poly.type
_entity_poly.pdbx_seq_one_letter_code
_entity_poly.pdbx_strand_id
1 'polypeptide(L)'
;MTMGSSRAAARVRSGARQAVRAAVRAAAMLALHAALAAPAAHAAYAIAQYGEPKYPPGFKHFDYVNPDAPKGGTLVLANPNRLTSFDKFNPFTMRGNPAPGIDMLFE
;
A
#
# COMPACT_ATOMS: atom_id res chain seq x y z
N MET A 1 16.39 69.11 -19.37
CA MET A 1 17.14 68.13 -18.54
C MET A 1 16.34 67.88 -17.26
N THR A 2 15.26 67.09 -17.29
CA THR A 2 15.19 65.62 -17.12
C THR A 2 15.57 65.11 -15.73
N MET A 3 14.74 65.35 -14.71
CA MET A 3 14.78 64.59 -13.44
C MET A 3 13.35 64.51 -12.85
N GLY A 4 12.56 63.52 -13.24
CA GLY A 4 11.19 63.36 -12.71
C GLY A 4 10.61 61.93 -12.71
N SER A 5 11.26 60.94 -13.32
CA SER A 5 10.65 59.63 -13.57
C SER A 5 11.03 58.50 -12.60
N SER A 6 11.97 58.71 -11.67
CA SER A 6 12.60 57.61 -10.91
C SER A 6 11.76 57.04 -9.75
N ARG A 7 10.91 57.84 -9.10
CA ARG A 7 10.12 57.40 -7.92
C ARG A 7 8.88 56.56 -8.26
N ALA A 8 8.28 56.77 -9.44
CA ALA A 8 7.12 56.00 -9.89
C ALA A 8 7.47 54.53 -10.20
N ALA A 9 8.61 54.30 -10.84
CA ALA A 9 9.08 52.95 -11.19
C ALA A 9 9.41 52.08 -9.96
N ALA A 10 9.89 52.67 -8.86
CA ALA A 10 10.21 51.96 -7.62
C ALA A 10 8.94 51.50 -6.87
N ARG A 11 7.88 52.32 -6.87
CA ARG A 11 6.59 52.00 -6.23
C ARG A 11 5.85 50.88 -6.97
N VAL A 12 5.88 50.91 -8.31
CA VAL A 12 5.35 49.84 -9.19
C VAL A 12 6.10 48.52 -8.99
N ARG A 13 7.44 48.54 -8.89
CA ARG A 13 8.25 47.35 -8.58
C ARG A 13 7.98 46.78 -7.18
N SER A 14 7.62 47.62 -6.21
CA SER A 14 7.25 47.18 -4.85
C SER A 14 5.88 46.51 -4.81
N GLY A 15 4.90 47.00 -5.57
CA GLY A 15 3.55 46.42 -5.68
C GLY A 15 3.56 45.04 -6.36
N ALA A 16 4.34 44.88 -7.43
CA ALA A 16 4.52 43.59 -8.09
C ALA A 16 5.15 42.54 -7.14
N ARG A 17 6.17 42.93 -6.35
CA ARG A 17 6.79 42.05 -5.35
C ARG A 17 5.85 41.70 -4.20
N GLN A 18 4.97 42.61 -3.78
CA GLN A 18 3.96 42.36 -2.76
C GLN A 18 2.84 41.44 -3.29
N ALA A 19 2.40 41.62 -4.54
CA ALA A 19 1.41 40.75 -5.19
C ALA A 19 1.92 39.31 -5.33
N VAL A 20 3.17 39.11 -5.76
CA VAL A 20 3.80 37.77 -5.84
C VAL A 20 3.90 37.12 -4.46
N ARG A 21 4.29 37.86 -3.42
CA ARG A 21 4.35 37.34 -2.04
C ARG A 21 2.97 36.96 -1.49
N ALA A 22 1.93 37.74 -1.80
CA ALA A 22 0.56 37.43 -1.42
C ALA A 22 0.04 36.17 -2.14
N ALA A 23 0.33 36.02 -3.43
CA ALA A 23 -0.01 34.83 -4.21
C ALA A 23 0.69 33.56 -3.69
N VAL A 24 1.99 33.65 -3.35
CA VAL A 24 2.73 32.53 -2.74
C VAL A 24 2.15 32.14 -1.38
N ARG A 25 1.76 33.11 -0.55
CA ARG A 25 1.11 32.83 0.74
C ARG A 25 -0.27 32.21 0.58
N ALA A 26 -1.08 32.69 -0.36
CA ALA A 26 -2.37 32.11 -0.67
C ALA A 26 -2.24 30.67 -1.20
N ALA A 27 -1.27 30.43 -2.09
CA ALA A 27 -0.95 29.09 -2.58
C ALA A 27 -0.46 28.16 -1.46
N ALA A 28 0.39 28.65 -0.55
CA ALA A 28 0.86 27.88 0.60
C ALA A 28 -0.27 27.56 1.59
N MET A 29 -1.17 28.52 1.86
CA MET A 29 -2.34 28.30 2.70
C MET A 29 -3.32 27.31 2.07
N LEU A 30 -3.49 27.37 0.74
CA LEU A 30 -4.34 26.43 0.01
C LEU A 30 -3.74 25.01 0.01
N ALA A 31 -2.43 24.88 -0.19
CA ALA A 31 -1.74 23.59 -0.12
C ALA A 31 -1.80 22.98 1.29
N LEU A 32 -1.67 23.80 2.33
CA LEU A 32 -1.80 23.36 3.71
C LEU A 32 -3.23 22.89 4.02
N HIS A 33 -4.25 23.63 3.56
CA HIS A 33 -5.65 23.21 3.69
C HIS A 33 -5.92 21.90 2.96
N ALA A 34 -5.38 21.70 1.76
CA ALA A 34 -5.52 20.46 1.01
C ALA A 34 -4.85 19.27 1.72
N ALA A 35 -3.67 19.48 2.32
CA ALA A 35 -2.99 18.45 3.09
C ALA A 35 -3.75 18.07 4.38
N LEU A 36 -4.35 19.05 5.07
CA LEU A 36 -5.17 18.83 6.27
C LEU A 36 -6.53 18.20 5.97
N ALA A 37 -7.04 18.37 4.73
CA ALA A 37 -8.31 17.79 4.29
C ALA A 37 -8.18 16.36 3.74
N ALA A 38 -6.96 15.80 3.69
CA ALA A 38 -6.75 14.44 3.22
C ALA A 38 -7.44 13.43 4.17
N PRO A 39 -8.22 12.46 3.66
CA PRO A 39 -8.83 11.45 4.49
C PRO A 39 -7.76 10.60 5.17
N ALA A 40 -8.01 10.22 6.42
CA ALA A 40 -7.12 9.31 7.14
C ALA A 40 -7.06 7.95 6.41
N ALA A 41 -5.85 7.49 6.12
CA ALA A 41 -5.64 6.14 5.61
C ALA A 41 -6.12 5.12 6.65
N HIS A 42 -7.07 4.26 6.27
CA HIS A 42 -7.56 3.19 7.12
C HIS A 42 -6.74 1.93 6.86
N ALA A 43 -5.94 1.52 7.84
CA ALA A 43 -5.32 0.22 7.88
C ALA A 43 -6.15 -0.70 8.78
N ALA A 44 -6.48 -1.89 8.27
CA ALA A 44 -7.16 -2.94 9.02
C ALA A 44 -6.25 -4.17 9.15
N TYR A 45 -6.43 -4.93 10.23
CA TYR A 45 -5.64 -6.14 10.51
C TYR A 45 -6.08 -7.36 9.70
N ALA A 46 -7.28 -7.31 9.10
CA ALA A 46 -7.88 -8.40 8.36
C ALA A 46 -8.87 -7.88 7.31
N ILE A 47 -9.11 -8.70 6.30
CA ILE A 47 -10.11 -8.46 5.26
C ILE A 47 -11.08 -9.64 5.28
N ALA A 48 -12.38 -9.35 5.31
CA ALA A 48 -13.44 -10.32 5.08
C ALA A 48 -14.18 -9.92 3.81
N GLN A 49 -14.38 -10.88 2.89
CA GLN A 49 -15.15 -10.63 1.67
C GLN A 49 -16.60 -10.23 1.98
N TYR A 50 -17.15 -10.79 3.06
CA TYR A 50 -18.49 -10.49 3.56
C TYR A 50 -18.48 -10.47 5.10
N GLY A 51 -19.23 -9.54 5.69
CA GLY A 51 -19.33 -9.40 7.14
C GLY A 51 -18.04 -8.94 7.81
N GLU A 52 -17.93 -9.23 9.11
CA GLU A 52 -16.77 -8.88 9.92
C GLU A 52 -15.76 -10.04 9.99
N PRO A 53 -14.45 -9.77 10.08
CA PRO A 53 -13.45 -10.81 10.33
C PRO A 53 -13.76 -11.60 11.60
N LYS A 54 -13.72 -12.94 11.51
CA LYS A 54 -14.03 -13.83 12.63
C LYS A 54 -13.10 -13.67 13.83
N TYR A 55 -11.81 -13.46 13.58
CA TYR A 55 -10.78 -13.43 14.63
C TYR A 55 -10.40 -12.00 14.99
N PRO A 56 -10.24 -11.66 16.29
CA PRO A 56 -9.90 -10.31 16.71
C PRO A 56 -8.44 -9.93 16.37
N PRO A 57 -8.08 -8.64 16.45
CA PRO A 57 -6.69 -8.20 16.31
C PRO A 57 -5.76 -8.95 17.28
N GLY A 58 -4.63 -9.43 16.78
CA GLY A 58 -3.59 -10.06 17.62
C GLY A 58 -3.89 -11.49 18.08
N PHE A 59 -4.90 -12.17 17.51
CA PHE A 59 -5.14 -13.59 17.74
C PHE A 59 -3.87 -14.42 17.45
N LYS A 60 -3.68 -15.53 18.17
CA LYS A 60 -2.42 -16.30 18.14
C LYS A 60 -2.46 -17.50 17.21
N HIS A 61 -3.62 -18.13 17.07
CA HIS A 61 -3.83 -19.30 16.21
C HIS A 61 -5.31 -19.40 15.86
N PHE A 62 -5.63 -20.07 14.75
CA PHE A 62 -7.01 -20.35 14.39
C PHE A 62 -7.63 -21.42 15.31
N ASP A 63 -8.96 -21.43 15.43
CA ASP A 63 -9.68 -22.37 16.32
C ASP A 63 -9.46 -23.84 15.94
N TYR A 64 -9.14 -24.11 14.68
CA TYR A 64 -8.91 -25.46 14.15
C TYR A 64 -7.45 -25.93 14.30
N VAL A 65 -6.57 -25.10 14.85
CA VAL A 65 -5.17 -25.44 15.09
C VAL A 65 -5.02 -25.97 16.50
N ASN A 66 -4.39 -27.15 16.64
CA ASN A 66 -3.87 -27.60 17.92
C ASN A 66 -2.49 -26.96 18.16
N PRO A 67 -2.34 -25.97 19.08
CA PRO A 67 -1.07 -25.31 19.34
C PRO A 67 -0.01 -26.27 19.90
N ASP A 68 -0.45 -27.30 20.63
CA ASP A 68 0.39 -28.32 21.26
C ASP A 68 0.67 -29.52 20.34
N ALA A 69 0.39 -29.39 19.03
CA ALA A 69 0.63 -30.47 18.08
C ALA A 69 2.13 -30.87 18.09
N PRO A 70 2.45 -32.16 18.29
CA PRO A 70 3.82 -32.64 18.29
C PRO A 70 4.49 -32.32 16.95
N LYS A 71 5.74 -31.88 17.00
CA LYS A 71 6.51 -31.53 15.80
C LYS A 71 7.34 -32.73 15.35
N GLY A 72 7.44 -32.92 14.04
CA GLY A 72 8.21 -33.99 13.42
C GLY A 72 7.35 -35.14 12.87
N GLY A 73 8.01 -36.22 12.49
CA GLY A 73 7.40 -37.36 11.79
C GLY A 73 7.40 -37.21 10.27
N THR A 74 6.87 -38.22 9.58
CA THR A 74 6.76 -38.25 8.11
C THR A 74 5.31 -38.43 7.71
N LEU A 75 4.79 -37.46 6.95
CA LEU A 75 3.47 -37.52 6.34
C LEU A 75 3.60 -38.10 4.93
N VAL A 76 3.02 -39.27 4.70
CA VAL A 76 2.95 -39.89 3.37
C VAL A 76 1.55 -39.68 2.81
N LEU A 77 1.44 -38.84 1.77
CA LEU A 77 0.19 -38.54 1.11
C LEU A 77 0.10 -39.25 -0.24
N ALA A 78 -1.10 -39.73 -0.57
CA ALA A 78 -1.41 -40.11 -1.94
C ALA A 78 -1.41 -38.86 -2.83
N ASN A 79 -1.14 -39.03 -4.12
CA ASN A 79 -1.21 -37.93 -5.07
C ASN A 79 -2.64 -37.34 -5.07
N PRO A 80 -2.82 -36.06 -4.66
CA PRO A 80 -4.14 -35.44 -4.57
C PRO A 80 -4.69 -35.01 -5.93
N ASN A 81 -3.87 -35.06 -6.98
CA ASN A 81 -4.23 -34.63 -8.32
C ASN A 81 -4.57 -35.83 -9.21
N ARG A 82 -5.42 -35.60 -10.22
CA ARG A 82 -5.69 -36.56 -11.31
C ARG A 82 -4.45 -36.80 -12.19
N LEU A 83 -3.53 -35.85 -12.22
CA LEU A 83 -2.27 -35.96 -12.97
C LEU A 83 -1.31 -36.89 -12.24
N THR A 84 -0.86 -37.95 -12.91
CA THR A 84 -0.07 -39.03 -12.30
C THR A 84 1.44 -38.76 -12.20
N SER A 85 1.95 -37.73 -12.89
CA SER A 85 3.37 -37.36 -12.95
C SER A 85 3.53 -35.85 -13.08
N PHE A 86 4.69 -35.30 -12.70
CA PHE A 86 5.03 -33.88 -12.82
C PHE A 86 6.32 -33.71 -13.62
N ASP A 87 6.47 -32.57 -14.29
CA ASP A 87 7.62 -32.27 -15.16
C ASP A 87 8.34 -30.97 -14.80
N LYS A 88 7.83 -30.23 -13.79
CA LYS A 88 8.41 -28.94 -13.36
C LYS A 88 8.14 -28.63 -11.88
N PHE A 89 8.90 -27.67 -11.36
CA PHE A 89 8.77 -27.15 -9.99
C PHE A 89 8.32 -25.68 -9.91
N ASN A 90 7.97 -25.05 -11.03
CA ASN A 90 7.44 -23.68 -11.04
C ASN A 90 5.91 -23.71 -11.27
N PRO A 91 5.08 -23.41 -10.25
CA PRO A 91 3.62 -23.42 -10.39
C PRO A 91 3.07 -22.18 -11.13
N PHE A 92 3.87 -21.13 -11.36
CA PHE A 92 3.40 -19.84 -11.88
C PHE A 92 3.46 -19.71 -13.41
N THR A 93 3.86 -20.76 -14.11
CA THR A 93 3.92 -20.78 -15.59
C THR A 93 2.80 -21.63 -16.18
N MET A 94 2.33 -21.26 -17.36
CA MET A 94 1.16 -21.90 -17.99
C MET A 94 1.42 -23.33 -18.51
N ARG A 95 2.65 -23.63 -18.96
CA ARG A 95 2.99 -24.91 -19.61
C ARG A 95 3.54 -25.92 -18.61
N GLY A 96 3.21 -27.19 -18.78
CA GLY A 96 3.73 -28.31 -17.98
C GLY A 96 2.93 -28.53 -16.71
N ASN A 97 3.22 -29.62 -16.00
CA ASN A 97 2.53 -30.00 -14.78
C ASN A 97 3.42 -29.82 -13.54
N PRO A 98 3.08 -28.89 -12.62
CA PRO A 98 3.83 -28.72 -11.38
C PRO A 98 3.66 -29.91 -10.42
N ALA A 99 4.67 -30.17 -9.61
CA ALA A 99 4.60 -31.16 -8.54
C ALA A 99 3.49 -30.83 -7.52
N PRO A 100 2.70 -31.81 -7.05
CA PRO A 100 1.71 -31.58 -6.00
C PRO A 100 2.34 -31.02 -4.72
N GLY A 101 1.71 -30.00 -4.13
CA GLY A 101 2.16 -29.38 -2.88
C GLY A 101 3.32 -28.38 -3.02
N ILE A 102 3.81 -28.13 -4.24
CA ILE A 102 4.89 -27.14 -4.47
C ILE A 102 4.45 -25.71 -4.15
N ASP A 103 3.14 -25.44 -4.19
CA ASP A 103 2.50 -24.19 -3.80
C ASP A 103 2.67 -23.87 -2.32
N MET A 104 2.84 -24.87 -1.45
CA MET A 104 3.08 -24.67 -0.02
C MET A 104 4.48 -24.13 0.33
N LEU A 105 5.37 -23.99 -0.66
CA LEU A 105 6.75 -23.49 -0.46
C LEU A 105 6.87 -21.97 -0.65
N PHE A 106 5.81 -21.31 -1.11
CA PHE A 106 5.82 -19.89 -1.47
C PHE A 106 4.77 -19.12 -0.65
N GLU A 107 5.03 -17.84 -0.37
CA GLU A 107 4.16 -16.89 0.33
C GLU A 107 3.87 -15.67 -0.55
#